data_AF-A0A2H9MEX2-F1
#
_entry.id   AF-A0A2H9MEX2-F1
#
_cell.length_a   1.000
_cell.length_b   1.000
_cell.length_c   1.000
_cell.angle_alpha   90.00
_cell.angle_beta   90.00
_cell.angle_gamma   90.00
#
_symmetry.space_group_name_H-M   'P 1'
#
loop_
_entity.id
_entity.type
_entity.pdbx_description
1 polymer ?
#
loop_
_entity_poly.entity_id
_entity_poly.type
_entity_poly.pdbx_seq_one_letter_code
_entity_poly.pdbx_strand_id
1 'polypeptide(L)'
;SNSFTNFSIACRKAVEDDIKAVKEKYFKDNANSKNKVKCQESGELISFNEAHVAHRPPNTFSVIVDRFIENNHINTVAVEYEKKGTYGHKFKDKDLEARFREYHKKIAKLRIVKAKRNLAGSHLARVQQQRKDITID
;
A
#
# COMPACT_ATOMS: atom_id res chain seq x y z
N SER A 1 0.45 -15.06 -12.86
CA SER A 1 0.22 -13.75 -12.21
C SER A 1 0.12 -12.68 -13.30
N ASN A 2 -0.85 -11.78 -13.23
CA ASN A 2 -1.00 -10.66 -14.19
C ASN A 2 0.13 -9.62 -14.00
N SER A 3 0.59 -8.93 -15.05
CA SER A 3 1.66 -7.92 -15.01
C SER A 3 1.41 -6.85 -13.95
N PHE A 4 0.16 -6.37 -13.84
CA PHE A 4 -0.26 -5.43 -12.79
C PHE A 4 -0.08 -6.02 -11.38
N THR A 5 -0.40 -7.30 -11.18
CA THR A 5 -0.26 -7.96 -9.87
C THR A 5 1.21 -8.00 -9.45
N ASN A 6 2.12 -8.35 -10.36
CA ASN A 6 3.56 -8.36 -10.07
C ASN A 6 4.08 -6.95 -9.77
N PHE A 7 3.66 -5.96 -10.56
CA PHE A 7 4.01 -4.56 -10.36
C PHE A 7 3.54 -4.06 -8.99
N SER A 8 2.29 -4.36 -8.62
CA SER A 8 1.71 -3.98 -7.33
C SER A 8 2.43 -4.64 -6.15
N ILE A 9 2.86 -5.90 -6.28
CA ILE A 9 3.67 -6.58 -5.27
C ILE A 9 5.04 -5.90 -5.12
N ALA A 10 5.70 -5.57 -6.23
CA ALA A 10 6.97 -4.85 -6.20
C ALA A 10 6.85 -3.45 -5.58
N CYS A 11 5.78 -2.74 -5.90
CA CYS A 11 5.42 -1.48 -5.24
C CYS A 11 5.26 -1.64 -3.72
N ARG A 12 4.57 -2.70 -3.26
CA ARG A 12 4.43 -2.95 -1.81
C ARG A 12 5.79 -3.16 -1.16
N LYS A 13 6.65 -3.93 -1.83
CA LYS A 13 7.99 -4.22 -1.32
C LYS A 13 8.87 -2.96 -1.28
N ALA A 14 8.75 -2.08 -2.26
CA ALA A 14 9.51 -0.82 -2.33
C ALA A 14 9.23 0.15 -1.17
N VAL A 15 8.05 0.06 -0.53
CA VAL A 15 7.64 0.96 0.57
C VAL A 15 7.51 0.25 1.92
N GLU A 16 7.87 -1.03 2.01
CA GLU A 16 7.66 -1.84 3.22
C GLU A 16 8.36 -1.24 4.44
N ASP A 17 9.63 -0.86 4.29
CA ASP A 17 10.42 -0.29 5.37
C ASP A 17 9.89 1.08 5.81
N ASP A 18 9.40 1.90 4.88
CA ASP A 18 8.77 3.20 5.20
C ASP A 18 7.48 2.98 6.03
N ILE A 19 6.66 2.01 5.63
CA ILE A 19 5.43 1.67 6.35
C ILE A 19 5.75 1.14 7.76
N LYS A 20 6.79 0.31 7.90
CA LYS A 20 7.26 -0.18 9.19
C LYS A 20 7.72 0.98 10.08
N ALA A 21 8.54 1.88 9.55
CA ALA A 21 9.03 3.05 10.27
C ALA A 21 7.89 3.99 10.73
N VAL A 22 6.86 4.20 9.88
CA VAL A 22 5.65 4.95 10.26
C VAL A 22 4.96 4.32 11.46
N LYS A 23 4.81 2.99 11.48
CA LYS A 23 4.19 2.27 12.59
C LYS A 23 5.00 2.40 13.87
N GLU A 24 6.31 2.15 13.79
CA GLU A 24 7.23 2.24 14.93
C GLU A 24 7.23 3.65 15.53
N LYS A 25 7.35 4.68 14.69
CA LYS A 25 7.31 6.08 15.11
C LYS A 25 5.99 6.42 15.81
N TYR A 26 4.85 6.02 15.23
CA TYR A 26 3.56 6.32 15.82
C TYR A 26 3.41 5.70 17.21
N PHE A 27 3.83 4.44 17.40
CA PHE A 27 3.82 3.80 18.71
C PHE A 27 4.78 4.48 19.69
N LYS A 28 5.99 4.81 19.27
CA LYS A 28 6.95 5.55 20.10
C LYS A 28 6.35 6.85 20.63
N ASP A 29 5.62 7.58 19.79
CA ASP A 29 5.12 8.91 20.12
C ASP A 29 3.78 8.91 20.86
N ASN A 30 2.96 7.83 20.74
CA ASN A 30 1.56 7.84 21.19
C ASN A 30 1.18 6.67 22.11
N ALA A 31 2.08 5.73 22.39
CA ALA A 31 1.76 4.60 23.25
C ALA A 31 1.53 5.03 24.70
N ASN A 32 0.52 4.46 25.32
CA ASN A 32 0.30 4.60 26.76
C ASN A 32 1.25 3.69 27.57
N SER A 33 1.13 3.72 28.90
CA SER A 33 1.92 2.90 29.82
C SER A 33 1.78 1.37 29.63
N LYS A 34 0.80 0.91 28.83
CA LYS A 34 0.60 -0.50 28.46
C LYS A 34 1.05 -0.81 27.03
N ASN A 35 1.84 0.06 26.39
CA ASN A 35 2.29 -0.07 25.00
C ASN A 35 1.14 -0.18 23.97
N LYS A 36 0.01 0.49 24.25
CA LYS A 36 -1.15 0.54 23.36
C LYS A 36 -1.38 1.95 22.82
N VAL A 37 -1.84 2.04 21.59
CA VAL A 37 -2.28 3.28 20.94
C VAL A 37 -3.76 3.22 20.58
N LYS A 38 -4.40 4.38 20.40
CA LYS A 38 -5.77 4.43 19.87
C LYS A 38 -5.78 4.07 18.38
N CYS A 39 -6.65 3.14 17.99
CA CYS A 39 -7.04 2.89 16.61
C CYS A 39 -7.64 4.18 16.04
N GLN A 40 -7.08 4.70 14.94
CA GLN A 40 -7.51 5.96 14.34
C GLN A 40 -8.83 5.83 13.54
N GLU A 41 -9.39 4.62 13.46
CA GLU A 41 -10.73 4.37 12.89
C GLU A 41 -11.80 4.16 13.97
N SER A 42 -11.53 3.35 15.00
CA SER A 42 -12.52 2.97 16.02
C SER A 42 -12.32 3.60 17.40
N GLY A 43 -11.16 4.21 17.67
CA GLY A 43 -10.77 4.70 18.99
C GLY A 43 -10.29 3.63 19.98
N GLU A 44 -10.45 2.34 19.67
CA GLU A 44 -10.03 1.22 20.52
C GLU A 44 -8.53 1.24 20.83
N LEU A 45 -8.13 0.90 22.05
CA LEU A 45 -6.72 0.71 22.40
C LEU A 45 -6.18 -0.61 21.87
N ILE A 46 -5.23 -0.53 20.94
CA ILE A 46 -4.62 -1.69 20.27
C ILE A 46 -3.12 -1.75 20.53
N SER A 47 -2.61 -2.98 20.65
CA SER A 47 -1.18 -3.26 20.76
C SER A 47 -0.47 -3.15 19.40
N PHE A 48 0.86 -3.14 19.44
CA PHE A 48 1.67 -3.13 18.21
C PHE A 48 1.34 -4.30 17.29
N ASN A 49 1.12 -5.50 17.83
CA ASN A 49 0.83 -6.70 17.04
C ASN A 49 -0.58 -6.67 16.43
N GLU A 50 -1.53 -6.01 17.09
CA GLU A 50 -2.89 -5.82 16.57
C GLU A 50 -2.99 -4.69 15.55
N ALA A 51 -2.00 -3.79 15.49
CA ALA A 51 -2.02 -2.62 14.64
C ALA A 51 -1.55 -2.90 13.20
N HIS A 52 -2.22 -2.27 12.25
CA HIS A 52 -1.84 -2.23 10.84
C HIS A 52 -1.80 -0.77 10.34
N VAL A 53 -0.89 -0.48 9.41
CA VAL A 53 -0.85 0.80 8.71
C VAL A 53 -1.73 0.69 7.48
N ALA A 54 -2.84 1.41 7.46
CA ALA A 54 -3.77 1.42 6.34
C ALA A 54 -3.70 2.75 5.58
N HIS A 55 -3.84 2.67 4.26
CA HIS A 55 -4.09 3.84 3.41
C HIS A 55 -5.50 4.38 3.63
N ARG A 56 -5.62 5.70 3.73
CA ARG A 56 -6.90 6.41 3.88
C ARG A 56 -7.49 6.69 2.49
N PRO A 57 -8.77 6.35 2.24
CA PRO A 57 -9.48 6.79 1.02
C PRO A 57 -9.46 8.33 0.87
N PRO A 58 -9.45 8.86 -0.37
CA PRO A 58 -9.58 8.14 -1.64
C PRO A 58 -8.27 7.51 -2.16
N ASN A 59 -7.12 7.85 -1.58
CA ASN A 59 -5.81 7.36 -2.01
C ASN A 59 -5.48 5.99 -1.40
N THR A 60 -6.27 4.97 -1.76
CA THR A 60 -5.95 3.57 -1.43
C THR A 60 -4.65 3.14 -2.13
N PHE A 61 -4.00 2.08 -1.64
CA PHE A 61 -2.76 1.61 -2.26
C PHE A 61 -2.93 1.22 -3.74
N SER A 62 -4.05 0.59 -4.12
CA SER A 62 -4.34 0.24 -5.51
C SER A 62 -4.45 1.49 -6.39
N VAL A 63 -5.18 2.51 -5.94
CA VAL A 63 -5.32 3.81 -6.64
C VAL A 63 -3.97 4.51 -6.79
N ILE A 64 -3.12 4.46 -5.76
CA ILE A 64 -1.77 5.02 -5.79
C ILE A 64 -0.92 4.34 -6.88
N VAL A 65 -0.92 3.00 -6.92
CA VAL A 65 -0.17 2.23 -7.92
C VAL A 65 -0.67 2.50 -9.33
N ASP A 66 -1.99 2.49 -9.51
CA ASP A 66 -2.64 2.71 -10.80
C ASP A 66 -2.29 4.08 -11.39
N ARG A 67 -2.47 5.15 -10.59
CA ARG A 67 -2.10 6.51 -10.99
C ARG A 67 -0.60 6.68 -11.24
N PHE A 68 0.25 5.95 -10.50
CA PHE A 68 1.69 5.99 -10.77
C PHE A 68 2.01 5.41 -12.14
N ILE A 69 1.41 4.29 -12.51
CA ILE A 69 1.57 3.66 -13.83
C ILE A 69 1.12 4.63 -14.92
N GLU A 70 -0.07 5.22 -14.77
CA GLU A 70 -0.65 6.16 -15.73
C GLU A 70 0.22 7.41 -15.91
N ASN A 71 0.53 8.11 -14.80
CA ASN A 71 1.28 9.38 -14.84
C ASN A 71 2.73 9.24 -15.32
N ASN A 72 3.29 8.02 -15.31
CA ASN A 72 4.66 7.75 -15.74
C ASN A 72 4.71 6.90 -17.01
N HIS A 73 3.56 6.66 -17.66
CA HIS A 73 3.44 5.86 -18.89
C HIS A 73 4.15 4.49 -18.82
N ILE A 74 4.01 3.80 -17.68
CA ILE A 74 4.76 2.57 -17.42
C ILE A 74 4.12 1.38 -18.15
N ASN A 75 4.87 0.75 -19.05
CA ASN A 75 4.50 -0.55 -19.59
C ASN A 75 4.82 -1.67 -18.59
N THR A 76 3.83 -2.04 -17.77
CA THR A 76 4.00 -3.08 -16.73
C THR A 76 4.40 -4.47 -17.24
N VAL A 77 4.19 -4.76 -18.54
CA VAL A 77 4.60 -6.03 -19.17
C VAL A 77 6.11 -6.08 -19.39
N ALA A 78 6.73 -4.93 -19.67
CA ALA A 78 8.17 -4.81 -19.91
C ALA A 78 9.00 -4.69 -18.61
N VAL A 79 8.34 -4.55 -17.45
CA VAL A 79 9.04 -4.40 -16.17
C VAL A 79 9.67 -5.73 -15.74
N GLU A 80 10.98 -5.68 -15.48
CA GLU A 80 11.71 -6.82 -14.93
C GLU A 80 11.71 -6.82 -13.40
N TYR A 81 11.66 -8.03 -12.83
CA TYR A 81 11.63 -8.23 -11.39
C TYR A 81 12.75 -9.18 -10.95
N GLU A 82 13.35 -8.90 -9.79
CA GLU A 82 14.23 -9.86 -9.13
C GLU A 82 13.39 -11.06 -8.62
N LYS A 83 13.82 -12.29 -8.92
CA LYS A 83 13.26 -13.50 -8.31
C LYS A 83 14.10 -13.88 -7.08
N LYS A 84 13.60 -13.60 -5.87
CA LYS A 84 14.09 -14.25 -4.63
C LYS A 84 12.92 -14.69 -3.75
N GLY A 85 12.70 -16.01 -3.69
CA GLY A 85 11.76 -16.66 -2.77
C GLY A 85 10.27 -16.59 -3.15
N THR A 86 9.43 -17.22 -2.33
CA THR A 86 8.00 -17.49 -2.58
C THR A 86 7.10 -16.25 -2.50
N TYR A 87 7.60 -15.10 -2.03
CA TYR A 87 6.73 -13.99 -1.54
C TYR A 87 7.04 -12.57 -2.02
N GLY A 88 7.80 -12.33 -3.08
CA GLY A 88 7.88 -10.95 -3.55
C GLY A 88 8.71 -10.69 -4.78
N HIS A 89 8.05 -10.21 -5.83
CA HIS A 89 8.70 -9.47 -6.90
C HIS A 89 9.31 -8.20 -6.30
N LYS A 90 10.61 -7.96 -6.49
CA LYS A 90 11.24 -6.64 -6.31
C LYS A 90 11.51 -6.05 -7.67
N PHE A 91 11.45 -4.73 -7.82
CA PHE A 91 11.89 -4.10 -9.06
C PHE A 91 13.38 -4.38 -9.26
N LYS A 92 13.74 -4.86 -10.45
CA LYS A 92 15.15 -4.95 -10.85
C LYS A 92 15.72 -3.56 -11.13
N ASP A 93 14.89 -2.69 -11.72
CA ASP A 93 15.17 -1.27 -11.91
C ASP A 93 15.04 -0.50 -10.58
N LYS A 94 16.18 -0.02 -10.07
CA LYS A 94 16.24 0.74 -8.81
C LYS A 94 15.80 2.19 -8.95
N ASP A 95 15.85 2.76 -10.14
CA ASP A 95 15.29 4.09 -10.38
C ASP A 95 13.76 4.03 -10.30
N LEU A 96 13.14 3.05 -10.97
CA LEU A 96 11.70 2.83 -10.88
C LEU A 96 11.24 2.58 -9.44
N GLU A 97 11.99 1.78 -8.68
CA GLU A 97 11.74 1.55 -7.25
C GLU A 97 11.76 2.86 -6.45
N ALA A 98 12.81 3.67 -6.62
CA ALA A 98 12.97 4.94 -5.94
C ALA A 98 11.88 5.96 -6.32
N ARG A 99 11.54 6.07 -7.61
CA ARG A 99 10.48 6.95 -8.09
C ARG A 99 9.12 6.58 -7.51
N PHE A 100 8.79 5.29 -7.45
CA PHE A 100 7.54 4.85 -6.82
C PHE A 100 7.53 5.19 -5.32
N ARG A 101 8.62 4.92 -4.62
CA ARG A 101 8.75 5.21 -3.19
C ARG A 101 8.55 6.71 -2.89
N GLU A 102 9.21 7.58 -3.66
CA GLU A 102 9.07 9.04 -3.50
C GLU A 102 7.67 9.55 -3.89
N TYR A 103 7.07 8.98 -4.93
CA TYR A 103 5.69 9.29 -5.30
C TYR A 103 4.71 8.89 -4.19
N HIS A 104 4.84 7.67 -3.64
CA HIS A 104 4.01 7.18 -2.54
C HIS A 104 4.11 8.08 -1.31
N LYS A 105 5.32 8.48 -0.89
CA LYS A 105 5.52 9.41 0.24
C LYS A 105 4.74 10.71 0.09
N LYS A 106 4.66 11.26 -1.13
CA LYS A 106 3.96 12.53 -1.39
C LYS A 106 2.43 12.41 -1.24
N ILE A 107 1.87 11.29 -1.67
CA ILE A 107 0.40 11.17 -1.83
C ILE A 107 -0.27 10.28 -0.79
N ALA A 108 0.46 9.37 -0.16
CA ALA A 108 -0.09 8.44 0.80
C ALA A 108 -0.53 9.18 2.06
N LYS A 109 -1.79 8.98 2.45
CA LYS A 109 -2.31 9.37 3.75
C LYS A 109 -2.52 8.09 4.54
N LEU A 110 -1.75 7.91 5.60
CA LEU A 110 -1.69 6.66 6.37
C LEU A 110 -2.38 6.82 7.72
N ARG A 111 -2.89 5.72 8.25
CA ARG A 111 -3.49 5.64 9.59
C ARG A 111 -3.19 4.29 10.25
N ILE A 112 -3.07 4.30 11.57
CA ILE A 112 -2.98 3.11 12.42
C ILE A 112 -4.39 2.62 12.74
N VAL A 113 -4.69 1.40 12.31
CA VAL A 113 -5.98 0.74 12.52
C VAL A 113 -5.77 -0.64 13.14
N LYS A 114 -6.80 -1.16 13.80
CA LYS A 114 -6.81 -2.57 14.21
C LYS A 114 -6.81 -3.45 12.95
N ALA A 115 -5.94 -4.44 12.90
CA ALA A 115 -5.92 -5.43 11.84
C ALA A 115 -7.30 -6.09 11.78
N LYS A 116 -8.04 -5.87 10.69
CA LYS A 116 -9.28 -6.61 10.44
C LYS A 116 -8.89 -8.07 10.24
N ARG A 117 -9.42 -8.98 11.05
CA ARG A 117 -9.43 -10.41 10.70
C ARG A 117 -10.31 -10.58 9.46
N ASN A 118 -9.74 -10.37 8.26
CA ASN A 118 -9.93 -11.18 7.06
C ASN A 118 -9.41 -10.51 5.77
N LEU A 119 -8.81 -11.36 4.94
CA LEU A 119 -8.24 -11.18 3.60
C LEU A 119 -9.18 -10.60 2.51
N ALA A 120 -10.38 -10.12 2.85
CA ALA A 120 -11.43 -9.78 1.88
C ALA A 120 -11.49 -8.30 1.46
N GLY A 121 -10.94 -7.37 2.26
CA GLY A 121 -11.10 -5.93 2.01
C GLY A 121 -10.24 -5.36 0.88
N SER A 122 -9.17 -6.06 0.46
CA SER A 122 -8.30 -5.62 -0.64
C SER A 122 -8.94 -5.82 -2.02
N HIS A 123 -9.91 -6.73 -2.14
CA HIS A 123 -10.65 -7.00 -3.38
C HIS A 123 -11.68 -5.91 -3.71
N LEU A 124 -12.33 -5.32 -2.69
CA LEU A 124 -13.37 -4.29 -2.87
C LEU A 124 -12.82 -2.93 -3.31
N ALA A 125 -11.53 -2.66 -3.06
CA ALA A 125 -10.87 -1.42 -3.48
C ALA A 125 -10.24 -1.52 -4.88
N ARG A 126 -10.48 -2.62 -5.59
CA ARG A 126 -10.10 -2.77 -7.00
C ARG A 126 -11.24 -2.15 -7.79
N VAL A 127 -11.05 -0.94 -8.31
CA VAL A 127 -11.98 -0.34 -9.28
C VAL A 127 -11.94 -1.26 -10.51
N GLN A 128 -12.91 -2.16 -10.61
CA GLN A 128 -13.20 -2.80 -11.88
C GLN A 128 -14.05 -1.79 -12.63
N GLN A 129 -13.56 -1.31 -13.77
CA GLN A 129 -14.42 -0.64 -14.74
C GLN A 129 -15.54 -1.64 -15.06
N GLN A 130 -16.77 -1.32 -14.66
CA GLN A 130 -17.89 -2.21 -14.91
C GLN A 130 -18.29 -2.03 -16.37
N ARG A 131 -18.69 -3.10 -17.06
CA ARG A 131 -19.19 -3.03 -18.45
C ARG A 131 -20.45 -2.16 -18.64
N LYS A 132 -20.91 -1.47 -17.59
CA LYS A 132 -22.04 -0.55 -17.56
C LYS A 132 -21.62 0.90 -17.34
N ASP A 133 -20.32 1.19 -17.25
CA ASP A 133 -19.83 2.55 -17.08
C ASP A 133 -20.00 3.30 -18.40
N ILE A 134 -20.85 4.32 -18.38
CA ILE A 134 -21.16 5.16 -19.53
C ILE A 134 -20.06 6.21 -19.62
N THR A 135 -19.38 6.28 -20.76
CA THR A 135 -18.43 7.36 -21.07
C THR A 135 -19.19 8.56 -21.62
N ILE A 136 -18.72 9.76 -21.32
CA ILE A 136 -19.13 10.96 -22.07
C ILE A 136 -18.41 10.89 -23.41
N ASP A 137 -19.16 10.99 -24.51
CA ASP A 137 -18.61 11.07 -25.88
C ASP A 137 -17.84 12.37 -26.13
#